data_AF-A0A9W4JPW6-F1
#
_entry.id   AF-A0A9W4JPW6-F1
#
_cell.length_a   1.000
_cell.length_b   1.000
_cell.length_c   1.000
_cell.angle_alpha   90.00
_cell.angle_beta   90.00
_cell.angle_gamma   90.00
#
_symmetry.space_group_name_H-M   'P 1'
#
loop_
_entity.id
_entity.type
_entity.pdbx_description
1 polymer ?
#
loop_
_entity_poly.entity_id
_entity_poly.type
_entity_poly.pdbx_seq_one_letter_code
_entity_poly.pdbx_strand_id
1 'polypeptide(L)'
;MTTGFLSVRGDKVVDSNGDDIVMRGAALGGWMNMENFITGFAGHEAQHRDAMRRVLGQQKYEYFFDKWLEYFFTEADAKFFADLGLNCLRLPFNYRHFEDDMDPRVLKTSGFKHLDRVVDLCAAQGIYTILDMHAVPGGQNPDWHSDNPTSYAAFWDYKDHQDRTVWLWEQIAARYKSNPWVAGYNPLNEPCDPEHVRLPAFYTRIEKAIRKIDPNHILWLDGNTFAMEWKGFDNVLPNCVYAMHDYSSMGFPTGVPYKGTTDQKERLESGYLRKAQFMSQNKTPVWNGEFGPVYADRVLDVDAESVNQDRYNLLGEQLRIYDKYNISWSIWLYKDIGLQGMVYTDPESKWNKTLKPFLDKKKRFWLDKWGQRPASEPEAALRPLVDWIDSVSPTAKDTYPTSWNTEMHVMRNVFNTFLAASFVNEFAELFRDASEQDLDDLARGFHFDACLQREGLNEILKNHAHASGF
;
A
#
# COMPACT_ATOMS: atom_id res chain seq x y z
N MET A 1 -29.21 -0.46 -3.32
CA MET A 1 -28.70 0.92 -3.19
C MET A 1 -28.56 1.17 -1.70
N THR A 2 -27.33 1.23 -1.21
CA THR A 2 -27.03 1.52 0.19
C THR A 2 -27.43 2.96 0.51
N THR A 3 -28.07 3.18 1.65
CA THR A 3 -28.72 4.46 1.99
C THR A 3 -28.20 5.02 3.31
N GLY A 4 -26.89 5.25 3.44
CA GLY A 4 -26.33 5.92 4.61
C GLY A 4 -24.93 5.48 4.99
N PHE A 5 -24.46 5.98 6.14
CA PHE A 5 -23.14 5.63 6.69
C PHE A 5 -23.07 4.17 7.11
N LEU A 6 -21.88 3.60 6.96
CA LEU A 6 -21.55 2.29 7.51
C LEU A 6 -21.23 2.40 9.00
N SER A 7 -21.45 1.30 9.73
CA SER A 7 -21.12 1.21 11.14
C SER A 7 -20.70 -0.21 11.53
N VAL A 8 -19.96 -0.32 12.63
CA VAL A 8 -19.61 -1.62 13.22
C VAL A 8 -20.70 -2.08 14.19
N ARG A 9 -21.21 -3.30 14.02
CA ARG A 9 -22.12 -3.98 14.96
C ARG A 9 -21.63 -5.39 15.23
N GLY A 10 -21.14 -5.61 16.45
CA GLY A 10 -20.48 -6.88 16.79
C GLY A 10 -19.23 -7.08 15.93
N ASP A 11 -19.14 -8.23 15.29
CA ASP A 11 -18.05 -8.63 14.39
C ASP A 11 -18.31 -8.29 12.91
N LYS A 12 -19.32 -7.45 12.62
CA LYS A 12 -19.74 -7.09 11.26
C LYS A 12 -19.68 -5.60 11.00
N VAL A 13 -19.47 -5.25 9.73
CA VAL A 13 -19.76 -3.92 9.20
C VAL A 13 -21.17 -3.98 8.62
N VAL A 14 -22.01 -3.00 8.94
CA VAL A 14 -23.38 -2.94 8.44
C VAL A 14 -23.70 -1.59 7.81
N ASP A 15 -24.64 -1.60 6.86
CA ASP A 15 -25.22 -0.38 6.31
C ASP A 15 -26.29 0.24 7.25
N SER A 16 -26.96 1.30 6.78
CA SER A 16 -28.02 1.98 7.51
C SER A 16 -29.27 1.14 7.75
N ASN A 17 -29.51 0.11 6.94
CA ASN A 17 -30.61 -0.84 7.10
C ASN A 17 -30.25 -1.95 8.10
N GLY A 18 -28.97 -2.09 8.44
CA GLY A 18 -28.44 -3.15 9.29
C GLY A 18 -28.03 -4.40 8.51
N ASP A 19 -27.95 -4.31 7.18
CA ASP A 19 -27.48 -5.39 6.33
C ASP A 19 -25.95 -5.50 6.39
N ASP A 20 -25.44 -6.73 6.41
CA ASP A 20 -24.00 -7.02 6.46
C ASP A 20 -23.31 -6.58 5.17
N ILE A 21 -22.20 -5.85 5.30
CA ILE A 21 -21.38 -5.37 4.19
C ILE A 21 -19.97 -5.92 4.35
N VAL A 22 -19.59 -6.80 3.43
CA VAL A 22 -18.21 -7.28 3.30
C VAL A 22 -17.51 -6.51 2.18
N MET A 23 -16.43 -5.82 2.53
CA MET A 23 -15.66 -5.03 1.57
C MET A 23 -14.73 -5.94 0.77
N ARG A 24 -14.82 -5.87 -0.56
CA ARG A 24 -14.00 -6.64 -1.50
C ARG A 24 -13.44 -5.66 -2.53
N GLY A 25 -12.11 -5.58 -2.64
CA GLY A 25 -11.52 -4.66 -3.59
C GLY A 25 -10.02 -4.55 -3.57
N ALA A 26 -9.47 -3.39 -3.91
CA ALA A 26 -8.04 -3.19 -4.07
C ALA A 26 -7.60 -1.85 -3.47
N ALA A 27 -6.30 -1.69 -3.30
CA ALA A 27 -5.69 -0.41 -2.99
C ALA A 27 -5.21 0.31 -4.25
N LEU A 28 -5.46 1.61 -4.34
CA LEU A 28 -4.91 2.49 -5.37
C LEU A 28 -3.48 2.94 -5.02
N GLY A 29 -2.60 1.96 -4.76
CA GLY A 29 -1.18 2.18 -4.49
C GLY A 29 -0.44 2.78 -5.69
N GLY A 30 0.64 3.53 -5.44
CA GLY A 30 1.43 4.18 -6.48
C GLY A 30 0.86 5.49 -7.04
N TRP A 31 -0.30 5.93 -6.52
CA TRP A 31 -1.01 7.13 -6.96
C TRP A 31 -0.66 8.35 -6.10
N MET A 32 -1.44 8.62 -5.04
CA MET A 32 -1.18 9.69 -4.06
C MET A 32 -0.22 9.27 -2.94
N ASN A 33 0.15 7.99 -2.89
CA ASN A 33 1.33 7.51 -2.18
C ASN A 33 2.15 6.68 -3.17
N MET A 34 3.27 7.22 -3.62
CA MET A 34 4.07 6.58 -4.66
C MET A 34 5.04 5.57 -4.05
N GLU A 35 5.14 4.40 -4.67
CA GLU A 35 6.15 3.41 -4.28
C GLU A 35 7.03 3.01 -5.46
N ASN A 36 8.29 2.73 -5.09
CA ASN A 36 9.37 2.54 -6.04
C ASN A 36 9.09 1.38 -7.00
N PHE A 37 8.60 0.24 -6.54
CA PHE A 37 8.32 -0.92 -7.39
C PHE A 37 7.05 -0.77 -8.24
N ILE A 38 6.11 0.07 -7.81
CA ILE A 38 4.83 0.29 -8.51
C ILE A 38 5.03 1.16 -9.75
N THR A 39 5.87 2.19 -9.64
CA THR A 39 6.06 3.21 -10.68
C THR A 39 7.46 3.20 -11.27
N GLY A 40 8.43 2.53 -10.66
CA GLY A 40 9.74 2.23 -11.24
C GLY A 40 10.90 3.08 -10.74
N PHE A 41 10.66 4.17 -10.01
CA PHE A 41 11.73 4.98 -9.41
C PHE A 41 12.52 4.20 -8.35
N ALA A 42 13.65 4.74 -7.89
CA ALA A 42 14.42 4.20 -6.76
C ALA A 42 14.37 5.15 -5.57
N GLY A 43 14.53 4.63 -4.35
CA GLY A 43 14.47 5.41 -3.12
C GLY A 43 13.02 5.72 -2.71
N HIS A 44 12.79 6.95 -2.29
CA HIS A 44 11.57 7.40 -1.59
C HIS A 44 10.81 8.44 -2.40
N GLU A 45 9.50 8.56 -2.18
CA GLU A 45 8.64 9.46 -2.94
C GLU A 45 9.13 10.91 -2.89
N ALA A 46 9.42 11.46 -1.71
CA ALA A 46 9.89 12.85 -1.58
C ALA A 46 11.19 13.08 -2.36
N GLN A 47 12.14 12.15 -2.27
CA GLN A 47 13.42 12.22 -3.00
C GLN A 47 13.20 12.16 -4.52
N HIS A 48 12.32 11.28 -4.96
CA HIS A 48 11.93 11.15 -6.37
C HIS A 48 11.25 12.42 -6.89
N ARG A 49 10.25 12.92 -6.17
CA ARG A 49 9.52 14.16 -6.49
C ARG A 49 10.48 15.34 -6.59
N ASP A 50 11.44 15.47 -5.67
CA ASP A 50 12.45 16.54 -5.69
C ASP A 50 13.45 16.41 -6.84
N ALA A 51 13.89 15.18 -7.17
CA ALA A 51 14.75 14.95 -8.32
C ALA A 51 14.04 15.31 -9.64
N MET A 52 12.80 14.85 -9.80
CA MET A 52 11.95 15.19 -10.96
C MET A 52 11.75 16.70 -11.09
N ARG A 53 11.43 17.39 -9.99
CA ARG A 53 11.26 18.86 -9.98
C ARG A 53 12.52 19.60 -10.42
N ARG A 54 13.70 19.14 -10.01
CA ARG A 54 14.99 19.73 -10.43
C ARG A 54 15.28 19.53 -11.91
N VAL A 55 14.94 18.36 -12.48
CA VAL A 55 15.20 18.07 -13.89
C VAL A 55 14.18 18.73 -14.82
N LEU A 56 12.90 18.69 -14.46
CA LEU A 56 11.81 19.22 -15.29
C LEU A 56 11.62 20.74 -15.17
N GLY A 57 11.99 21.31 -14.02
CA GLY A 57 11.55 22.63 -13.61
C GLY A 57 10.10 22.63 -13.10
N GLN A 58 9.71 23.68 -12.38
CA GLN A 58 8.44 23.72 -11.63
C GLN A 58 7.20 23.50 -12.50
N GLN A 59 7.09 24.22 -13.62
CA GLN A 59 5.88 24.18 -14.46
C GLN A 59 5.62 22.79 -15.05
N LYS A 60 6.65 22.17 -15.65
CA LYS A 60 6.54 20.84 -16.24
C LYS A 60 6.34 19.75 -15.18
N TYR A 61 6.97 19.91 -14.01
CA TYR A 61 6.76 19.03 -12.88
C TYR A 61 5.29 19.02 -12.41
N GLU A 62 4.69 20.21 -12.23
CA GLU A 62 3.28 20.34 -11.85
C GLU A 62 2.37 19.76 -12.92
N TYR A 63 2.60 20.10 -14.19
CA TYR A 63 1.83 19.55 -15.32
C TYR A 63 1.86 18.01 -15.34
N PHE A 64 3.06 17.44 -15.28
CA PHE A 64 3.25 16.00 -15.36
C PHE A 64 2.53 15.26 -14.23
N PHE A 65 2.72 15.67 -12.98
CA PHE A 65 2.11 14.97 -11.85
C PHE A 65 0.60 15.22 -11.74
N ASP A 66 0.07 16.37 -12.18
CA ASP A 66 -1.37 16.59 -12.28
C ASP A 66 -2.01 15.61 -13.28
N LYS A 67 -1.43 15.51 -14.48
CA LYS A 67 -1.88 14.59 -15.53
C LYS A 67 -1.71 13.13 -15.14
N TRP A 68 -0.61 12.80 -14.49
CA TRP A 68 -0.36 11.48 -13.94
C TRP A 68 -1.47 11.07 -12.96
N LEU A 69 -1.75 11.90 -11.95
CA LEU A 69 -2.78 11.62 -10.95
C LEU A 69 -4.18 11.57 -11.58
N GLU A 70 -4.43 12.32 -12.66
CA GLU A 70 -5.65 12.21 -13.45
C GLU A 70 -5.77 10.85 -14.14
N TYR A 71 -4.78 10.49 -14.97
CA TYR A 71 -4.80 9.30 -15.82
C TYR A 71 -4.68 7.99 -15.03
N PHE A 72 -4.06 8.00 -13.85
CA PHE A 72 -3.91 6.80 -13.03
C PHE A 72 -5.25 6.16 -12.63
N PHE A 73 -6.31 6.97 -12.48
CA PHE A 73 -7.65 6.47 -12.19
C PHE A 73 -8.72 7.41 -12.75
N THR A 74 -9.56 6.90 -13.64
CA THR A 74 -10.60 7.60 -14.39
C THR A 74 -11.95 6.89 -14.24
N GLU A 75 -12.98 7.39 -14.92
CA GLU A 75 -14.29 6.72 -14.95
C GLU A 75 -14.22 5.29 -15.50
N ALA A 76 -13.36 5.04 -16.49
CA ALA A 76 -13.17 3.72 -17.06
C ALA A 76 -12.61 2.72 -16.03
N ASP A 77 -11.70 3.18 -15.18
CA ASP A 77 -11.12 2.39 -14.09
C ASP A 77 -12.20 2.03 -13.04
N ALA A 78 -13.01 3.02 -12.63
CA ALA A 78 -14.12 2.80 -11.70
C ALA A 78 -15.16 1.82 -12.26
N LYS A 79 -15.52 1.97 -13.54
CA LYS A 79 -16.45 1.06 -14.21
C LYS A 79 -15.91 -0.36 -14.28
N PHE A 80 -14.65 -0.53 -14.69
CA PHE A 80 -13.99 -1.83 -14.73
C PHE A 80 -14.00 -2.51 -13.35
N PHE A 81 -13.69 -1.74 -12.30
CA PHE A 81 -13.69 -2.24 -10.92
C PHE A 81 -15.09 -2.73 -10.49
N ALA A 82 -16.15 -1.97 -10.80
CA ALA A 82 -17.53 -2.36 -10.52
C ALA A 82 -17.99 -3.57 -11.36
N ASP A 83 -17.57 -3.68 -12.62
CA ASP A 83 -17.91 -4.81 -13.50
C ASP A 83 -17.31 -6.15 -13.00
N LEU A 84 -16.26 -6.11 -12.17
CA LEU A 84 -15.72 -7.27 -11.44
C LEU A 84 -16.52 -7.61 -10.17
N GLY A 85 -17.50 -6.81 -9.79
CA GLY A 85 -18.29 -6.96 -8.57
C GLY A 85 -17.60 -6.43 -7.30
N LEU A 86 -16.45 -5.77 -7.43
CA LEU A 86 -15.72 -5.19 -6.31
C LEU A 86 -16.41 -3.91 -5.83
N ASN A 87 -16.45 -3.70 -4.51
CA ASN A 87 -17.30 -2.69 -3.88
C ASN A 87 -16.54 -1.68 -3.00
N CYS A 88 -15.21 -1.80 -2.87
CA CYS A 88 -14.43 -0.90 -2.03
C CYS A 88 -13.04 -0.62 -2.61
N LEU A 89 -12.68 0.65 -2.79
CA LEU A 89 -11.35 1.09 -3.19
C LEU A 89 -10.64 1.76 -2.00
N ARG A 90 -9.52 1.18 -1.54
CA ARG A 90 -8.64 1.83 -0.55
C ARG A 90 -7.80 2.89 -1.26
N LEU A 91 -7.72 4.09 -0.70
CA LEU A 91 -7.01 5.24 -1.27
C LEU A 91 -5.83 5.66 -0.38
N PRO A 92 -4.65 5.02 -0.55
CA PRO A 92 -3.41 5.45 0.07
C PRO A 92 -3.01 6.86 -0.39
N PHE A 93 -2.70 7.74 0.55
CA PHE A 93 -2.13 9.05 0.27
C PHE A 93 -1.01 9.45 1.24
N ASN A 94 -0.04 10.17 0.71
CA ASN A 94 1.03 10.80 1.47
C ASN A 94 0.56 12.15 2.02
N TYR A 95 0.79 12.43 3.32
CA TYR A 95 0.39 13.69 3.94
C TYR A 95 0.94 14.94 3.23
N ARG A 96 2.06 14.83 2.50
CA ARG A 96 2.70 15.92 1.74
C ARG A 96 1.83 16.50 0.61
N HIS A 97 0.76 15.79 0.22
CA HIS A 97 -0.28 16.35 -0.65
C HIS A 97 -1.07 17.47 0.04
N PHE A 98 -1.20 17.44 1.36
CA PHE A 98 -2.10 18.29 2.14
C PHE A 98 -1.39 19.24 3.10
N GLU A 99 -0.12 19.01 3.42
CA GLU A 99 0.70 19.82 4.32
C GLU A 99 2.16 19.87 3.79
N ASP A 100 2.98 20.79 4.29
CA ASP A 100 4.42 20.82 4.05
C ASP A 100 5.18 20.76 5.39
N ASP A 101 6.34 20.12 5.41
CA ASP A 101 7.20 20.07 6.60
C ASP A 101 7.76 21.44 6.99
N MET A 102 7.98 22.32 6.02
CA MET A 102 8.48 23.68 6.22
C MET A 102 7.36 24.68 6.55
N ASP A 103 6.10 24.30 6.39
CA ASP A 103 4.92 25.09 6.75
C ASP A 103 3.87 24.21 7.46
N PRO A 104 4.19 23.70 8.66
CA PRO A 104 3.34 22.73 9.34
C PRO A 104 2.01 23.38 9.73
N ARG A 105 0.93 22.61 9.60
CA ARG A 105 -0.46 22.99 9.87
C ARG A 105 -0.99 24.07 8.94
N VAL A 106 -0.41 24.20 7.75
CA VAL A 106 -0.99 24.96 6.65
C VAL A 106 -1.55 24.01 5.61
N LEU A 107 -2.88 24.05 5.45
CA LEU A 107 -3.61 23.12 4.60
C LEU A 107 -3.44 23.47 3.11
N LYS A 108 -2.89 22.54 2.35
CA LYS A 108 -2.82 22.60 0.89
C LYS A 108 -4.12 22.05 0.31
N THR A 109 -5.08 22.94 0.02
CA THR A 109 -6.38 22.54 -0.52
C THR A 109 -6.29 21.85 -1.88
N SER A 110 -5.22 22.08 -2.65
CA SER A 110 -4.93 21.41 -3.91
C SER A 110 -4.79 19.88 -3.77
N GLY A 111 -4.39 19.39 -2.59
CA GLY A 111 -4.30 17.95 -2.31
C GLY A 111 -5.64 17.22 -2.48
N PHE A 112 -6.76 17.91 -2.30
CA PHE A 112 -8.09 17.31 -2.42
C PHE A 112 -8.56 17.16 -3.88
N LYS A 113 -7.96 17.87 -4.85
CA LYS A 113 -8.44 17.90 -6.25
C LYS A 113 -8.67 16.49 -6.82
N HIS A 114 -7.64 15.63 -6.76
CA HIS A 114 -7.73 14.28 -7.32
C HIS A 114 -8.38 13.30 -6.34
N LEU A 115 -8.24 13.50 -5.03
CA LEU A 115 -8.89 12.68 -4.01
C LEU A 115 -10.42 12.75 -4.13
N ASP A 116 -10.98 13.96 -4.16
CA ASP A 116 -12.42 14.18 -4.33
C ASP A 116 -12.93 13.56 -5.63
N ARG A 117 -12.20 13.80 -6.73
CA ARG A 117 -12.55 13.26 -8.04
C ARG A 117 -12.65 11.74 -8.01
N VAL A 118 -11.71 11.04 -7.41
CA VAL A 118 -11.76 9.56 -7.34
C VAL A 118 -12.87 9.08 -6.41
N VAL A 119 -13.11 9.77 -5.28
CA VAL A 119 -14.27 9.48 -4.41
C VAL A 119 -15.58 9.62 -5.20
N ASP A 120 -15.74 10.67 -6.00
CA ASP A 120 -16.94 10.90 -6.81
C ASP A 120 -17.10 9.86 -7.94
N LEU A 121 -16.01 9.47 -8.60
CA LEU A 121 -16.02 8.43 -9.63
C LEU A 121 -16.41 7.06 -9.04
N CYS A 122 -15.88 6.72 -7.88
CA CYS A 122 -16.26 5.50 -7.15
C CYS A 122 -17.72 5.55 -6.72
N ALA A 123 -18.18 6.66 -6.14
CA ALA A 123 -19.56 6.86 -5.73
C ALA A 123 -20.56 6.68 -6.90
N ALA A 124 -20.23 7.19 -8.08
CA ALA A 124 -21.06 7.05 -9.28
C ALA A 124 -21.23 5.58 -9.73
N GLN A 125 -20.30 4.70 -9.36
CA GLN A 125 -20.32 3.27 -9.67
C GLN A 125 -20.74 2.39 -8.47
N GLY A 126 -21.14 2.99 -7.35
CA GLY A 126 -21.53 2.25 -6.15
C GLY A 126 -20.36 1.64 -5.38
N ILE A 127 -19.15 2.19 -5.54
CA ILE A 127 -17.93 1.74 -4.88
C ILE A 127 -17.66 2.64 -3.67
N TYR A 128 -17.48 2.04 -2.49
CA TYR A 128 -17.01 2.74 -1.30
C TYR A 128 -15.53 3.09 -1.40
N THR A 129 -15.11 4.10 -0.66
CA THR A 129 -13.69 4.46 -0.52
C THR A 129 -13.24 4.44 0.93
N ILE A 130 -12.05 3.91 1.20
CA ILE A 130 -11.38 4.03 2.50
C ILE A 130 -10.21 4.99 2.31
N LEU A 131 -10.23 6.12 3.02
CA LEU A 131 -9.17 7.11 2.94
C LEU A 131 -8.02 6.69 3.87
N ASP A 132 -6.83 6.48 3.33
CA ASP A 132 -5.69 5.93 4.05
C ASP A 132 -4.50 6.90 4.06
N MET A 133 -4.17 7.43 5.24
CA MET A 133 -2.97 8.24 5.40
C MET A 133 -1.76 7.31 5.53
N HIS A 134 -1.19 7.04 4.37
CA HIS A 134 -0.23 5.96 4.17
C HIS A 134 1.20 6.36 4.54
N ALA A 135 1.51 7.66 4.45
CA ALA A 135 2.72 8.27 4.99
C ALA A 135 2.34 9.48 5.85
N VAL A 136 2.98 9.59 7.01
CA VAL A 136 2.77 10.68 7.98
C VAL A 136 4.06 11.46 8.28
N PRO A 137 3.98 12.67 8.87
CA PRO A 137 5.18 13.38 9.31
C PRO A 137 6.11 12.48 10.14
N GLY A 138 7.39 12.46 9.78
CA GLY A 138 8.42 11.65 10.46
C GLY A 138 8.43 10.15 10.13
N GLY A 139 7.49 9.62 9.35
CA GLY A 139 7.42 8.20 8.99
C GLY A 139 7.04 7.30 10.18
N GLN A 140 5.90 6.61 10.09
CA GLN A 140 5.39 5.72 11.14
C GLN A 140 6.07 4.34 11.16
N ASN A 141 6.88 4.04 10.15
CA ASN A 141 7.67 2.82 10.03
C ASN A 141 9.00 3.12 9.32
N PRO A 142 9.95 2.16 9.27
CA PRO A 142 11.29 2.40 8.74
C PRO A 142 11.39 2.21 7.21
N ASP A 143 10.25 2.08 6.51
CA ASP A 143 10.22 1.63 5.11
C ASP A 143 9.79 2.72 4.12
N TRP A 144 10.05 2.45 2.83
CA TRP A 144 9.85 3.43 1.76
C TRP A 144 8.40 3.87 1.58
N HIS A 145 7.44 2.99 1.88
CA HIS A 145 6.03 3.27 1.66
C HIS A 145 5.47 4.27 2.70
N SER A 146 6.18 4.50 3.81
CA SER A 146 5.91 5.65 4.70
C SER A 146 6.64 6.93 4.31
N ASP A 147 7.27 6.94 3.12
CA ASP A 147 8.12 8.04 2.62
C ASP A 147 9.20 8.46 3.64
N ASN A 148 9.76 7.46 4.32
CA ASN A 148 10.84 7.60 5.29
C ASN A 148 12.19 7.40 4.61
N PRO A 149 12.95 8.47 4.27
CA PRO A 149 14.25 8.34 3.60
C PRO A 149 15.35 7.79 4.53
N THR A 150 14.98 7.29 5.70
CA THR A 150 15.84 6.72 6.72
C THR A 150 15.19 5.43 7.24
N SER A 151 15.87 4.70 8.10
CA SER A 151 15.28 3.55 8.80
C SER A 151 14.77 3.88 10.20
N TYR A 152 14.64 5.16 10.52
CA TYR A 152 14.23 5.64 11.82
C TYR A 152 12.81 6.21 11.74
N ALA A 153 11.86 5.55 12.40
CA ALA A 153 10.46 5.96 12.45
C ALA A 153 10.24 7.09 13.46
N ALA A 154 10.61 8.32 13.06
CA ALA A 154 10.62 9.50 13.93
C ALA A 154 9.21 9.86 14.46
N PHE A 155 8.14 9.43 13.80
CA PHE A 155 6.76 9.62 14.25
C PHE A 155 6.52 9.23 15.72
N TRP A 156 7.21 8.20 16.20
CA TRP A 156 7.02 7.68 17.57
C TRP A 156 7.73 8.47 18.67
N ASP A 157 8.75 9.24 18.31
CA ASP A 157 9.61 9.95 19.28
C ASP A 157 9.33 11.45 19.32
N TYR A 158 8.75 12.02 18.26
CA TYR A 158 8.42 13.43 18.20
C TYR A 158 6.91 13.65 18.25
N LYS A 159 6.44 14.17 19.39
CA LYS A 159 5.02 14.49 19.60
C LYS A 159 4.44 15.40 18.51
N ASP A 160 5.23 16.34 17.99
CA ASP A 160 4.75 17.27 16.96
C ASP A 160 4.35 16.54 15.66
N HIS A 161 5.04 15.47 15.28
CA HIS A 161 4.66 14.64 14.13
C HIS A 161 3.26 14.03 14.33
N GLN A 162 2.99 13.48 15.52
CA GLN A 162 1.66 12.97 15.87
C GLN A 162 0.61 14.08 15.92
N ASP A 163 0.97 15.27 16.43
CA ASP A 163 0.07 16.41 16.50
C ASP A 163 -0.31 16.93 15.12
N ARG A 164 0.62 16.91 14.16
CA ARG A 164 0.38 17.26 12.75
C ARG A 164 -0.52 16.24 12.07
N THR A 165 -0.29 14.94 12.28
CA THR A 165 -1.20 13.88 11.80
C THR A 165 -2.61 14.04 12.34
N VAL A 166 -2.77 14.29 13.65
CA VAL A 166 -4.09 14.53 14.25
C VAL A 166 -4.76 15.76 13.65
N TRP A 167 -4.03 16.88 13.54
CA TRP A 167 -4.55 18.11 12.93
C TRP A 167 -5.00 17.89 11.49
N LEU A 168 -4.23 17.16 10.69
CA LEU A 168 -4.58 16.89 9.29
C LEU A 168 -5.82 15.99 9.19
N TRP A 169 -5.91 14.97 10.05
CA TRP A 169 -7.12 14.15 10.13
C TRP A 169 -8.36 14.94 10.56
N GLU A 170 -8.22 15.95 11.42
CA GLU A 170 -9.32 16.87 11.73
C GLU A 170 -9.79 17.63 10.48
N GLN A 171 -8.87 18.06 9.61
CA GLN A 171 -9.22 18.73 8.34
C GLN A 171 -9.91 17.78 7.35
N ILE A 172 -9.37 16.56 7.19
CA ILE A 172 -9.92 15.53 6.29
C ILE A 172 -11.31 15.10 6.78
N ALA A 173 -11.47 14.84 8.08
CA ALA A 173 -12.76 14.50 8.67
C ALA A 173 -13.78 15.63 8.49
N ALA A 174 -13.38 16.89 8.66
CA ALA A 174 -14.27 18.03 8.45
C ALA A 174 -14.79 18.11 7.01
N ARG A 175 -13.96 17.71 6.03
CA ARG A 175 -14.33 17.66 4.60
C ARG A 175 -15.29 16.51 4.28
N TYR A 176 -15.01 15.30 4.77
CA TYR A 176 -15.72 14.09 4.35
C TYR A 176 -16.85 13.63 5.27
N LYS A 177 -17.03 14.21 6.47
CA LYS A 177 -18.05 13.80 7.48
C LYS A 177 -19.49 13.62 6.98
N SER A 178 -19.84 14.21 5.85
CA SER A 178 -21.18 14.15 5.26
C SER A 178 -21.28 13.25 4.02
N ASN A 179 -20.19 12.61 3.60
CA ASN A 179 -20.14 11.78 2.40
C ASN A 179 -20.21 10.28 2.75
N PRO A 180 -21.37 9.61 2.58
CA PRO A 180 -21.51 8.19 2.92
C PRO A 180 -20.75 7.23 1.98
N TRP A 181 -20.24 7.69 0.84
CA TRP A 181 -19.39 6.89 -0.04
C TRP A 181 -17.94 6.79 0.44
N VAL A 182 -17.58 7.57 1.45
CA VAL A 182 -16.40 7.27 2.27
C VAL A 182 -16.83 6.24 3.31
N ALA A 183 -16.32 5.02 3.21
CA ALA A 183 -16.57 3.96 4.19
C ALA A 183 -15.83 4.22 5.51
N GLY A 184 -14.80 5.05 5.49
CA GLY A 184 -14.11 5.49 6.69
C GLY A 184 -12.68 5.94 6.46
N TYR A 185 -11.95 6.02 7.57
CA TYR A 185 -10.59 6.54 7.64
C TYR A 185 -9.64 5.47 8.15
N ASN A 186 -8.51 5.26 7.49
CA ASN A 186 -7.39 4.45 7.94
C ASN A 186 -6.28 5.41 8.41
N PRO A 187 -6.18 5.72 9.73
CA PRO A 187 -5.40 6.85 10.20
C PRO A 187 -3.88 6.70 10.08
N LEU A 188 -3.40 5.45 10.09
CA LEU A 188 -2.01 5.06 9.92
C LEU A 188 -1.95 3.73 9.20
N ASN A 189 -1.18 3.68 8.12
CA ASN A 189 -0.79 2.44 7.47
C ASN A 189 0.43 1.81 8.16
N GLU A 190 0.42 0.51 8.41
CA GLU A 190 1.58 -0.30 8.81
C GLU A 190 2.52 0.34 9.85
N PRO A 191 2.01 0.80 11.01
CA PRO A 191 2.84 1.37 12.06
C PRO A 191 3.87 0.36 12.59
N CYS A 192 5.05 0.85 12.95
CA CYS A 192 6.12 0.07 13.57
C CYS A 192 6.63 0.78 14.84
N ASP A 193 5.88 0.65 15.93
CA ASP A 193 6.26 1.14 17.25
C ASP A 193 7.07 0.07 18.02
N PRO A 194 8.40 0.23 18.21
CA PRO A 194 9.20 -0.72 18.97
C PRO A 194 8.75 -0.89 20.43
N GLU A 195 8.13 0.13 21.03
CA GLU A 195 7.66 0.10 22.43
C GLU A 195 6.29 -0.57 22.58
N HIS A 196 5.57 -0.79 21.48
CA HIS A 196 4.23 -1.41 21.40
C HIS A 196 3.10 -0.70 22.16
N VAL A 197 3.39 0.31 22.97
CA VAL A 197 2.40 1.01 23.80
C VAL A 197 1.98 2.37 23.22
N ARG A 198 2.78 2.95 22.33
CA ARG A 198 2.53 4.30 21.79
C ARG A 198 1.47 4.27 20.70
N LEU A 199 1.41 3.21 19.90
CA LEU A 199 0.37 3.06 18.88
C LEU A 199 -1.05 3.00 19.47
N PRO A 200 -1.39 2.12 20.44
CA PRO A 200 -2.72 2.14 21.09
C PRO A 200 -3.05 3.48 21.75
N ALA A 201 -2.06 4.14 22.35
CA ALA A 201 -2.22 5.46 22.96
C ALA A 201 -2.53 6.54 21.89
N PHE A 202 -1.83 6.50 20.75
CA PHE A 202 -2.10 7.37 19.62
C PHE A 202 -3.50 7.12 19.05
N TYR A 203 -3.92 5.87 18.84
CA TYR A 203 -5.26 5.54 18.37
C TYR A 203 -6.36 6.05 19.31
N THR A 204 -6.20 5.89 20.63
CA THR A 204 -7.13 6.45 21.62
C THR A 204 -7.26 7.97 21.51
N ARG A 205 -6.17 8.65 21.15
CA ARG A 205 -6.13 10.10 21.02
C ARG A 205 -6.74 10.58 19.71
N ILE A 206 -6.34 9.99 18.58
CA ILE A 206 -6.80 10.40 17.25
C ILE A 206 -8.27 10.05 17.04
N GLU A 207 -8.75 8.93 17.59
CA GLU A 207 -10.17 8.57 17.58
C GLU A 207 -11.01 9.70 18.21
N LYS A 208 -10.66 10.15 19.41
CA LYS A 208 -11.35 11.27 20.08
C LYS A 208 -11.29 12.57 19.29
N ALA A 209 -10.19 12.84 18.60
CA ALA A 209 -10.04 14.04 17.79
C ALA A 209 -10.95 14.00 16.57
N ILE A 210 -10.92 12.91 15.79
CA ILE A 210 -11.78 12.71 14.63
C ILE A 210 -13.25 12.73 15.06
N ARG A 211 -13.63 12.01 16.13
CA ARG A 211 -15.02 11.91 16.59
C ARG A 211 -15.66 13.22 17.03
N LYS A 212 -14.88 14.21 17.45
CA LYS A 212 -15.39 15.56 17.73
C LYS A 212 -15.92 16.27 16.48
N ILE A 213 -15.42 15.89 15.31
CA ILE A 213 -15.75 16.48 14.02
C ILE A 213 -16.68 15.57 13.22
N ASP A 214 -16.44 14.26 13.30
CA ASP A 214 -17.08 13.21 12.54
C ASP A 214 -17.39 11.98 13.42
N PRO A 215 -18.62 11.92 13.97
CA PRO A 215 -19.02 10.81 14.83
C PRO A 215 -19.37 9.52 14.07
N ASN A 216 -19.48 9.55 12.73
CA ASN A 216 -20.17 8.50 11.97
C ASN A 216 -19.22 7.51 11.29
N HIS A 217 -18.15 8.00 10.65
CA HIS A 217 -17.30 7.17 9.81
C HIS A 217 -16.53 6.09 10.59
N ILE A 218 -16.37 4.90 10.03
CA ILE A 218 -15.57 3.84 10.64
C ILE A 218 -14.09 4.27 10.67
N LEU A 219 -13.37 3.92 11.75
CA LEU A 219 -11.91 3.95 11.74
C LEU A 219 -11.37 2.56 11.45
N TRP A 220 -10.54 2.43 10.43
CA TRP A 220 -9.87 1.21 10.01
C TRP A 220 -8.45 1.25 10.59
N LEU A 221 -8.16 0.49 11.63
CA LEU A 221 -6.97 0.64 12.46
C LEU A 221 -5.99 -0.51 12.23
N ASP A 222 -4.83 -0.23 11.66
CA ASP A 222 -3.77 -1.21 11.46
C ASP A 222 -3.14 -1.67 12.78
N GLY A 223 -2.82 -2.96 12.85
CA GLY A 223 -1.98 -3.51 13.92
C GLY A 223 -0.54 -2.99 13.87
N ASN A 224 0.24 -3.28 14.91
CA ASN A 224 1.65 -2.91 14.96
C ASN A 224 2.52 -3.83 14.08
N THR A 225 3.77 -3.43 13.88
CA THR A 225 4.80 -4.21 13.16
C THR A 225 4.32 -4.57 11.75
N PHE A 226 3.99 -3.55 10.95
CA PHE A 226 3.39 -3.69 9.62
C PHE A 226 2.05 -4.44 9.63
N ALA A 227 1.15 -4.09 10.56
CA ALA A 227 -0.15 -4.72 10.71
C ALA A 227 -0.10 -6.25 10.93
N MET A 228 1.00 -6.78 11.51
CA MET A 228 1.19 -8.21 11.73
C MET A 228 0.91 -8.67 13.16
N GLU A 229 0.76 -7.76 14.12
CA GLU A 229 0.52 -8.09 15.52
C GLU A 229 -0.22 -7.01 16.33
N TRP A 230 -0.64 -7.40 17.54
CA TRP A 230 -1.52 -6.61 18.41
C TRP A 230 -1.00 -6.47 19.85
N LYS A 231 0.29 -6.74 20.08
CA LYS A 231 0.89 -6.56 21.41
C LYS A 231 0.72 -5.10 21.85
N GLY A 232 0.23 -4.90 23.08
CA GLY A 232 -0.08 -3.59 23.67
C GLY A 232 -1.52 -3.11 23.46
N PHE A 233 -2.32 -3.79 22.62
CA PHE A 233 -3.74 -3.47 22.44
C PHE A 233 -4.60 -4.17 23.49
N ASP A 234 -4.98 -3.44 24.53
CA ASP A 234 -5.79 -3.97 25.64
C ASP A 234 -7.30 -3.67 25.49
N ASN A 235 -7.69 -2.79 24.57
CA ASN A 235 -9.06 -2.29 24.46
C ASN A 235 -9.51 -2.16 23.00
N VAL A 236 -10.82 -2.28 22.79
CA VAL A 236 -11.50 -1.99 21.53
C VAL A 236 -12.09 -0.59 21.56
N LEU A 237 -11.73 0.24 20.57
CA LEU A 237 -12.34 1.53 20.31
C LEU A 237 -13.71 1.39 19.58
N PRO A 238 -14.68 2.29 19.84
CA PRO A 238 -16.02 2.20 19.26
C PRO A 238 -16.02 2.51 17.76
N ASN A 239 -16.89 1.82 17.01
CA ASN A 239 -17.06 2.02 15.57
C ASN A 239 -15.73 1.94 14.79
N CYS A 240 -14.92 0.93 15.12
CA CYS A 240 -13.62 0.67 14.52
C CYS A 240 -13.53 -0.75 13.95
N VAL A 241 -12.87 -0.89 12.81
CA VAL A 241 -12.45 -2.16 12.21
C VAL A 241 -10.95 -2.27 12.38
N TYR A 242 -10.45 -3.46 12.69
CA TYR A 242 -9.02 -3.70 12.90
C TYR A 242 -8.43 -4.39 11.69
N ALA A 243 -7.33 -3.83 11.20
CA ALA A 243 -6.70 -4.20 9.95
C ALA A 243 -5.43 -5.02 10.19
N MET A 244 -5.26 -6.05 9.38
CA MET A 244 -4.06 -6.87 9.29
C MET A 244 -3.57 -6.92 7.85
N HIS A 245 -2.27 -7.13 7.63
CA HIS A 245 -1.72 -7.35 6.29
C HIS A 245 -1.17 -8.77 6.14
N ASP A 246 -1.63 -9.47 5.11
CA ASP A 246 -1.45 -10.91 4.95
C ASP A 246 -0.64 -11.33 3.73
N TYR A 247 0.57 -10.79 3.62
CA TYR A 247 1.54 -11.27 2.63
C TYR A 247 2.09 -12.65 3.00
N SER A 248 2.20 -13.51 1.98
CA SER A 248 2.86 -14.81 2.07
C SER A 248 4.17 -14.79 1.30
N SER A 249 5.26 -15.25 1.92
CA SER A 249 6.55 -15.42 1.23
C SER A 249 6.45 -16.32 0.00
N MET A 250 5.48 -17.26 -0.04
CA MET A 250 5.21 -18.11 -1.20
C MET A 250 4.63 -17.33 -2.40
N GLY A 251 4.41 -16.02 -2.27
CA GLY A 251 4.01 -15.10 -3.33
C GLY A 251 5.17 -14.30 -3.95
N PHE A 252 6.40 -14.45 -3.45
CA PHE A 252 7.56 -13.64 -3.85
C PHE A 252 8.66 -14.44 -4.58
N PRO A 253 9.52 -13.80 -5.39
CA PRO A 253 10.51 -14.48 -6.24
C PRO A 253 11.55 -15.27 -5.45
N THR A 254 11.87 -14.83 -4.24
CA THR A 254 12.84 -15.47 -3.34
C THR A 254 12.20 -16.52 -2.41
N GLY A 255 10.88 -16.69 -2.46
CA GLY A 255 10.15 -17.63 -1.61
C GLY A 255 9.94 -19.00 -2.25
N VAL A 256 9.63 -19.99 -1.42
CA VAL A 256 9.28 -21.34 -1.89
C VAL A 256 7.96 -21.28 -2.68
N PRO A 257 7.89 -21.78 -3.93
CA PRO A 257 6.67 -21.77 -4.72
C PRO A 257 5.51 -22.50 -4.05
N TYR A 258 4.30 -21.94 -4.16
CA TYR A 258 3.09 -22.60 -3.70
C TYR A 258 2.72 -23.76 -4.63
N LYS A 259 2.56 -24.95 -4.06
CA LYS A 259 2.20 -26.19 -4.77
C LYS A 259 0.92 -26.84 -4.22
N GLY A 260 0.23 -26.17 -3.30
CA GLY A 260 -1.04 -26.64 -2.75
C GLY A 260 -0.93 -27.85 -1.83
N THR A 261 0.24 -28.08 -1.22
CA THR A 261 0.40 -29.16 -0.23
C THR A 261 -0.40 -28.85 1.03
N THR A 262 -0.76 -29.88 1.80
CA THR A 262 -1.46 -29.74 3.07
C THR A 262 -0.72 -28.78 4.01
N ASP A 263 0.59 -28.97 4.19
CA ASP A 263 1.43 -28.10 5.03
C ASP A 263 1.41 -26.63 4.59
N GLN A 264 1.40 -26.37 3.29
CA GLN A 264 1.34 -24.99 2.77
C GLN A 264 -0.02 -24.34 3.08
N LYS A 265 -1.12 -25.09 2.93
CA LYS A 265 -2.47 -24.60 3.25
C LYS A 265 -2.62 -24.33 4.75
N GLU A 266 -2.18 -25.28 5.59
CA GLU A 266 -2.19 -25.13 7.05
C GLU A 266 -1.34 -23.94 7.50
N ARG A 267 -0.18 -23.71 6.85
CA ARG A 267 0.67 -22.54 7.12
C ARG A 267 0.00 -21.23 6.75
N LEU A 268 -0.70 -21.15 5.61
CA LEU A 268 -1.44 -19.94 5.23
C LEU A 268 -2.55 -19.63 6.23
N GLU A 269 -3.36 -20.64 6.57
CA GLU A 269 -4.48 -20.45 7.48
C GLU A 269 -4.03 -20.12 8.92
N SER A 270 -3.00 -20.80 9.43
CA SER A 270 -2.43 -20.48 10.75
C SER A 270 -1.78 -19.09 10.78
N GLY A 271 -1.16 -18.66 9.68
CA GLY A 271 -0.63 -17.31 9.51
C GLY A 271 -1.73 -16.24 9.62
N TYR A 272 -2.84 -16.44 8.89
CA TYR A 272 -4.04 -15.60 8.98
C TYR A 272 -4.60 -15.58 10.41
N LEU A 273 -4.84 -16.74 11.03
CA LEU A 273 -5.43 -16.85 12.36
C LEU A 273 -4.59 -16.15 13.43
N ARG A 274 -3.26 -16.23 13.35
CA ARG A 274 -2.35 -15.50 14.25
C ARG A 274 -2.55 -13.98 14.12
N LYS A 275 -2.61 -13.46 12.90
CA LYS A 275 -2.76 -12.02 12.64
C LYS A 275 -4.16 -11.52 13.00
N ALA A 276 -5.19 -12.35 12.84
CA ALA A 276 -6.58 -12.06 13.19
C ALA A 276 -6.93 -12.33 14.67
N GLN A 277 -5.97 -12.74 15.50
CA GLN A 277 -6.20 -13.20 16.86
C GLN A 277 -6.92 -12.15 17.71
N PHE A 278 -6.47 -10.89 17.67
CA PHE A 278 -7.08 -9.80 18.43
C PHE A 278 -8.55 -9.61 18.06
N MET A 279 -8.85 -9.58 16.77
CA MET A 279 -10.21 -9.39 16.26
C MET A 279 -11.12 -10.55 16.66
N SER A 280 -10.61 -11.78 16.55
CA SER A 280 -11.36 -13.00 16.92
C SER A 280 -11.65 -13.06 18.42
N GLN A 281 -10.68 -12.69 19.27
CA GLN A 281 -10.84 -12.66 20.73
C GLN A 281 -11.81 -11.57 21.18
N ASN A 282 -11.79 -10.42 20.52
CA ASN A 282 -12.59 -9.25 20.88
C ASN A 282 -13.91 -9.12 20.10
N LYS A 283 -14.19 -10.06 19.18
CA LYS A 283 -15.39 -10.07 18.32
C LYS A 283 -15.57 -8.77 17.54
N THR A 284 -14.50 -8.32 16.90
CA THR A 284 -14.51 -7.16 15.99
C THR A 284 -14.43 -7.62 14.54
N PRO A 285 -14.89 -6.82 13.58
CA PRO A 285 -14.69 -7.12 12.17
C PRO A 285 -13.20 -7.17 11.83
N VAL A 286 -12.87 -7.98 10.84
CA VAL A 286 -11.51 -8.10 10.28
C VAL A 286 -11.49 -7.45 8.91
N TRP A 287 -10.48 -6.62 8.69
CA TRP A 287 -10.08 -6.18 7.36
C TRP A 287 -8.66 -6.66 7.07
N ASN A 288 -8.48 -7.37 5.96
CA ASN A 288 -7.15 -7.56 5.40
C ASN A 288 -6.83 -6.39 4.45
N GLY A 289 -6.09 -5.40 4.95
CA GLY A 289 -5.81 -4.16 4.22
C GLY A 289 -4.89 -4.35 3.01
N GLU A 290 -4.05 -5.39 3.05
CA GLU A 290 -3.10 -5.70 1.99
C GLU A 290 -2.71 -7.18 1.95
N PHE A 291 -2.70 -7.73 0.74
CA PHE A 291 -2.16 -9.05 0.42
C PHE A 291 -1.95 -9.14 -1.09
N GLY A 292 -1.35 -10.23 -1.54
CA GLY A 292 -1.20 -10.56 -2.95
C GLY A 292 0.20 -11.08 -3.29
N PRO A 293 0.34 -11.87 -4.36
CA PRO A 293 1.62 -12.28 -4.89
C PRO A 293 2.18 -11.25 -5.88
N VAL A 294 3.49 -11.34 -6.17
CA VAL A 294 4.09 -10.69 -7.34
C VAL A 294 4.24 -11.70 -8.48
N TYR A 295 4.09 -11.21 -9.71
CA TYR A 295 4.06 -12.03 -10.91
C TYR A 295 5.39 -11.99 -11.66
N ALA A 296 5.76 -13.13 -12.22
CA ALA A 296 6.89 -13.28 -13.12
C ALA A 296 6.63 -12.59 -14.46
N ASP A 297 7.71 -12.05 -15.03
CA ASP A 297 7.71 -11.30 -16.27
C ASP A 297 7.89 -12.27 -17.44
N ARG A 298 6.91 -12.35 -18.35
CA ARG A 298 6.93 -13.27 -19.49
C ARG A 298 8.08 -13.04 -20.48
N VAL A 299 8.67 -11.85 -20.48
CA VAL A 299 9.82 -11.51 -21.34
C VAL A 299 11.14 -11.94 -20.69
N LEU A 300 11.23 -11.88 -19.36
CA LEU A 300 12.47 -12.11 -18.62
C LEU A 300 12.57 -13.51 -18.00
N ASP A 301 11.44 -14.11 -17.64
CA ASP A 301 11.38 -15.37 -16.91
C ASP A 301 10.95 -16.52 -17.84
N VAL A 302 11.86 -17.47 -18.07
CA VAL A 302 11.59 -18.65 -18.92
C VAL A 302 10.38 -19.45 -18.45
N ASP A 303 10.21 -19.56 -17.13
CA ASP A 303 9.11 -20.30 -16.49
C ASP A 303 7.96 -19.40 -16.05
N ALA A 304 7.84 -18.17 -16.59
CA ALA A 304 6.87 -17.17 -16.15
C ALA A 304 5.44 -17.71 -16.03
N GLU A 305 5.00 -18.50 -17.02
CA GLU A 305 3.65 -19.04 -17.04
C GLU A 305 3.39 -20.02 -15.89
N SER A 306 4.34 -20.95 -15.65
CA SER A 306 4.22 -21.89 -14.52
C SER A 306 4.30 -21.16 -13.19
N VAL A 307 5.20 -20.19 -13.05
CA VAL A 307 5.32 -19.40 -11.81
C VAL A 307 4.04 -18.62 -11.56
N ASN A 308 3.51 -17.94 -12.58
CA ASN A 308 2.28 -17.16 -12.45
C ASN A 308 1.07 -18.04 -12.14
N GLN A 309 1.00 -19.25 -12.70
CA GLN A 309 -0.05 -20.21 -12.33
C GLN A 309 0.03 -20.60 -10.85
N ASP A 310 1.23 -20.85 -10.31
CA ASP A 310 1.40 -21.10 -8.87
C ASP A 310 0.97 -19.88 -8.02
N ARG A 311 1.25 -18.64 -8.48
CA ARG A 311 0.81 -17.41 -7.80
C ARG A 311 -0.71 -17.24 -7.83
N TYR A 312 -1.37 -17.55 -8.94
CA TYR A 312 -2.83 -17.56 -9.04
C TYR A 312 -3.43 -18.61 -8.09
N ASN A 313 -2.84 -19.81 -8.02
CA ASN A 313 -3.29 -20.86 -7.09
C ASN A 313 -3.13 -20.43 -5.62
N LEU A 314 -2.03 -19.75 -5.28
CA LEU A 314 -1.82 -19.18 -3.94
C LEU A 314 -2.88 -18.14 -3.61
N LEU A 315 -3.13 -17.19 -4.51
CA LEU A 315 -4.12 -16.14 -4.33
C LEU A 315 -5.50 -16.74 -4.05
N GLY A 316 -5.92 -17.72 -4.86
CA GLY A 316 -7.19 -18.42 -4.66
C GLY A 316 -7.27 -19.19 -3.35
N GLU A 317 -6.15 -19.70 -2.81
CA GLU A 317 -6.12 -20.29 -1.46
C GLU A 317 -6.32 -19.24 -0.37
N GLN A 318 -5.62 -18.10 -0.44
CA GLN A 318 -5.78 -17.00 0.53
C GLN A 318 -7.20 -16.46 0.52
N LEU A 319 -7.80 -16.24 -0.65
CA LEU A 319 -9.18 -15.77 -0.77
C LEU A 319 -10.19 -16.80 -0.23
N ARG A 320 -9.97 -18.11 -0.42
CA ARG A 320 -10.80 -19.16 0.22
C ARG A 320 -10.72 -19.12 1.73
N ILE A 321 -9.55 -18.82 2.31
CA ILE A 321 -9.43 -18.59 3.75
C ILE A 321 -10.26 -17.37 4.15
N TYR A 322 -10.13 -16.25 3.42
CA TYR A 322 -10.86 -15.02 3.73
C TYR A 322 -12.39 -15.18 3.61
N ASP A 323 -12.86 -15.99 2.68
CA ASP A 323 -14.27 -16.35 2.56
C ASP A 323 -14.75 -17.25 3.68
N LYS A 324 -13.95 -18.25 4.08
CA LYS A 324 -14.25 -19.13 5.23
C LYS A 324 -14.52 -18.33 6.50
N TYR A 325 -13.79 -17.23 6.70
CA TYR A 325 -13.94 -16.34 7.86
C TYR A 325 -14.75 -15.07 7.57
N ASN A 326 -15.31 -14.94 6.37
CA ASN A 326 -16.13 -13.82 5.91
C ASN A 326 -15.53 -12.42 6.21
N ILE A 327 -14.24 -12.24 5.94
CA ILE A 327 -13.54 -10.98 6.24
C ILE A 327 -13.57 -10.00 5.07
N SER A 328 -13.46 -8.70 5.35
CA SER A 328 -13.21 -7.70 4.32
C SER A 328 -11.76 -7.77 3.83
N TRP A 329 -11.49 -7.44 2.56
CA TRP A 329 -10.11 -7.36 2.04
C TRP A 329 -9.90 -6.31 0.95
N SER A 330 -8.65 -5.85 0.86
CA SER A 330 -8.14 -5.01 -0.23
C SER A 330 -6.85 -5.62 -0.77
N ILE A 331 -6.86 -6.12 -2.00
CA ILE A 331 -5.65 -6.64 -2.62
C ILE A 331 -4.69 -5.48 -2.93
N TRP A 332 -3.42 -5.67 -2.64
CA TRP A 332 -2.37 -4.82 -3.16
C TRP A 332 -2.00 -5.36 -4.54
N LEU A 333 -2.25 -4.67 -5.65
CA LEU A 333 -2.80 -3.33 -5.82
C LEU A 333 -3.57 -3.21 -7.14
N TYR A 334 -4.22 -2.06 -7.37
CA TYR A 334 -4.97 -1.82 -8.60
C TYR A 334 -4.09 -1.71 -9.85
N LYS A 335 -3.13 -0.77 -9.88
CA LYS A 335 -2.38 -0.40 -11.10
C LYS A 335 -0.88 -0.24 -10.83
N ASP A 336 -0.05 -0.78 -11.73
CA ASP A 336 1.40 -0.66 -11.65
C ASP A 336 2.11 -0.80 -13.01
N ILE A 337 3.44 -0.98 -12.99
CA ILE A 337 4.27 -1.20 -14.18
C ILE A 337 4.43 -2.68 -14.60
N GLY A 338 3.61 -3.59 -14.07
CA GLY A 338 3.57 -5.00 -14.49
C GLY A 338 3.96 -6.03 -13.43
N LEU A 339 4.13 -5.65 -12.16
CA LEU A 339 4.62 -6.54 -11.10
C LEU A 339 3.50 -7.29 -10.37
N GLN A 340 2.52 -6.59 -9.85
CA GLN A 340 1.47 -7.08 -8.94
C GLN A 340 0.06 -6.63 -9.35
N GLY A 341 -0.06 -5.53 -10.11
CA GLY A 341 -1.33 -4.86 -10.42
C GLY A 341 -2.40 -5.74 -11.10
N MET A 342 -3.67 -5.44 -10.80
CA MET A 342 -4.86 -5.90 -11.54
C MET A 342 -4.83 -5.43 -13.00
N VAL A 343 -4.40 -4.19 -13.19
CA VAL A 343 -4.07 -3.59 -14.47
C VAL A 343 -2.63 -3.11 -14.42
N TYR A 344 -1.96 -3.05 -15.55
CA TYR A 344 -0.57 -2.62 -15.61
C TYR A 344 -0.26 -1.89 -16.91
N THR A 345 0.71 -0.99 -16.89
CA THR A 345 1.13 -0.26 -18.08
C THR A 345 1.63 -1.23 -19.17
N ASP A 346 1.27 -0.97 -20.43
CA ASP A 346 1.76 -1.77 -21.55
C ASP A 346 3.31 -1.74 -21.59
N PRO A 347 4.01 -2.90 -21.63
CA PRO A 347 5.46 -2.95 -21.81
C PRO A 347 5.98 -2.14 -23.02
N GLU A 348 5.14 -1.96 -24.04
CA GLU A 348 5.44 -1.18 -25.24
C GLU A 348 5.10 0.32 -25.10
N SER A 349 4.51 0.73 -23.98
CA SER A 349 4.19 2.14 -23.69
C SER A 349 5.45 3.01 -23.60
N LYS A 350 5.26 4.32 -23.81
CA LYS A 350 6.35 5.30 -23.67
C LYS A 350 6.97 5.28 -22.26
N TRP A 351 6.15 5.05 -21.23
CA TRP A 351 6.60 4.89 -19.85
C TRP A 351 7.63 3.76 -19.76
N ASN A 352 7.19 2.52 -20.01
CA ASN A 352 8.04 1.33 -19.84
C ASN A 352 9.30 1.37 -20.71
N LYS A 353 9.21 1.85 -21.95
CA LYS A 353 10.37 2.01 -22.84
C LYS A 353 11.38 3.02 -22.34
N THR A 354 10.93 4.16 -21.83
CA THR A 354 11.80 5.21 -21.28
C THR A 354 12.55 4.70 -20.05
N LEU A 355 11.87 3.91 -19.21
CA LEU A 355 12.40 3.43 -17.94
C LEU A 355 13.24 2.16 -18.05
N LYS A 356 13.08 1.39 -19.14
CA LYS A 356 13.67 0.06 -19.30
C LYS A 356 15.15 -0.02 -18.90
N PRO A 357 16.05 0.90 -19.35
CA PRO A 357 17.46 0.84 -18.97
C PRO A 357 17.68 0.99 -17.46
N PHE A 358 16.89 1.87 -16.82
CA PHE A 358 16.97 2.09 -15.37
C PHE A 358 16.35 0.93 -14.60
N LEU A 359 15.23 0.36 -15.05
CA LEU A 359 14.60 -0.79 -14.42
C LEU A 359 15.52 -2.01 -14.41
N ASP A 360 16.28 -2.23 -15.49
CA ASP A 360 17.29 -3.30 -15.55
C ASP A 360 18.40 -3.07 -14.51
N LYS A 361 18.86 -1.83 -14.38
CA LYS A 361 19.86 -1.42 -13.38
C LYS A 361 19.35 -1.58 -11.95
N LYS A 362 18.11 -1.14 -11.70
CA LYS A 362 17.41 -1.25 -10.43
C LYS A 362 17.29 -2.71 -9.96
N LYS A 363 16.90 -3.61 -10.87
CA LYS A 363 16.86 -5.07 -10.62
C LYS A 363 18.25 -5.62 -10.30
N ARG A 364 19.26 -5.26 -11.09
CA ARG A 364 20.65 -5.73 -10.92
C ARG A 364 21.25 -5.36 -9.55
N PHE A 365 20.94 -4.18 -9.03
CA PHE A 365 21.54 -3.65 -7.80
C PHE A 365 20.61 -3.67 -6.58
N TRP A 366 19.47 -4.37 -6.65
CA TRP A 366 18.50 -4.48 -5.54
C TRP A 366 18.10 -3.12 -4.97
N LEU A 367 17.75 -2.16 -5.83
CA LEU A 367 17.37 -0.81 -5.38
C LEU A 367 15.93 -0.73 -4.82
N ASP A 368 15.24 -1.86 -4.73
CA ASP A 368 13.97 -2.04 -4.04
C ASP A 368 13.83 -3.50 -3.58
N LYS A 369 12.93 -3.75 -2.61
CA LYS A 369 12.71 -5.09 -2.05
C LYS A 369 11.79 -5.95 -2.91
N TRP A 370 10.72 -5.40 -3.47
CA TRP A 370 9.65 -6.16 -4.12
C TRP A 370 10.10 -6.77 -5.46
N GLY A 371 10.92 -6.05 -6.23
CA GLY A 371 11.52 -6.47 -7.49
C GLY A 371 12.84 -7.25 -7.33
N GLN A 372 13.26 -7.55 -6.09
CA GLN A 372 14.51 -8.25 -5.81
C GLN A 372 14.51 -9.66 -6.41
N ARG A 373 15.61 -10.02 -7.07
CA ARG A 373 15.86 -11.34 -7.65
C ARG A 373 17.24 -11.84 -7.25
N PRO A 374 17.49 -13.17 -7.21
CA PRO A 374 18.82 -13.70 -6.97
C PRO A 374 19.87 -13.05 -7.89
N ALA A 375 20.93 -12.49 -7.31
CA ALA A 375 21.97 -11.78 -8.05
C ALA A 375 23.31 -11.85 -7.29
N SER A 376 24.35 -12.36 -7.94
CA SER A 376 25.64 -12.65 -7.29
C SER A 376 26.42 -11.40 -6.88
N GLU A 377 26.32 -10.31 -7.65
CA GLU A 377 27.06 -9.06 -7.38
C GLU A 377 26.62 -8.38 -6.08
N PRO A 378 25.33 -8.00 -5.89
CA PRO A 378 24.88 -7.41 -4.62
C PRO A 378 24.96 -8.40 -3.45
N GLU A 379 24.76 -9.70 -3.67
CA GLU A 379 24.92 -10.73 -2.64
C GLU A 379 26.37 -10.79 -2.12
N ALA A 380 27.36 -10.74 -3.01
CA ALA A 380 28.78 -10.71 -2.64
C ALA A 380 29.18 -9.44 -1.87
N ALA A 381 28.46 -8.33 -2.07
CA ALA A 381 28.66 -7.10 -1.31
C ALA A 381 28.00 -7.14 0.07
N LEU A 382 26.80 -7.74 0.16
CA LEU A 382 26.01 -7.78 1.39
C LEU A 382 26.50 -8.86 2.37
N ARG A 383 26.76 -10.07 1.89
CA ARG A 383 26.97 -11.25 2.73
C ARG A 383 28.15 -11.12 3.70
N PRO A 384 29.35 -10.64 3.30
CA PRO A 384 30.46 -10.49 4.23
C PRO A 384 30.17 -9.52 5.38
N LEU A 385 29.39 -8.46 5.12
CA LEU A 385 28.99 -7.51 6.14
C LEU A 385 28.01 -8.13 7.13
N VAL A 386 27.02 -8.88 6.64
CA VAL A 386 26.05 -9.59 7.48
C VAL A 386 26.76 -10.63 8.36
N ASP A 387 27.61 -11.46 7.76
CA ASP A 387 28.37 -12.50 8.48
C ASP A 387 29.27 -11.88 9.57
N TRP A 388 29.91 -10.74 9.27
CA TRP A 388 30.71 -10.01 10.24
C TRP A 388 29.84 -9.46 11.39
N ILE A 389 28.72 -8.81 11.09
CA ILE A 389 27.79 -8.28 12.11
C ILE A 389 27.30 -9.41 13.02
N ASP A 390 26.85 -10.52 12.46
CA ASP A 390 26.37 -11.67 13.25
C ASP A 390 27.49 -12.27 14.11
N SER A 391 28.75 -12.21 13.66
CA SER A 391 29.90 -12.69 14.45
C SER A 391 30.25 -11.79 15.63
N VAL A 392 30.14 -10.47 15.49
CA VAL A 392 30.54 -9.51 16.53
C VAL A 392 29.38 -9.04 17.41
N SER A 393 28.15 -9.16 16.91
CA SER A 393 26.91 -8.79 17.60
C SER A 393 25.81 -9.81 17.30
N PRO A 394 25.83 -11.00 17.94
CA PRO A 394 24.81 -12.04 17.74
C PRO A 394 23.37 -11.62 18.06
N THR A 395 23.19 -10.52 18.81
CA THR A 395 21.89 -9.91 19.14
C THR A 395 21.38 -8.96 18.05
N ALA A 396 22.13 -8.73 16.96
CA ALA A 396 21.70 -7.86 15.86
C ALA A 396 20.39 -8.36 15.22
N LYS A 397 20.19 -9.68 15.19
CA LYS A 397 18.95 -10.34 14.74
C LYS A 397 17.72 -10.02 15.61
N ASP A 398 17.91 -9.51 16.81
CA ASP A 398 16.83 -9.15 17.74
C ASP A 398 16.40 -7.68 17.56
N THR A 399 16.99 -6.96 16.60
CA THR A 399 16.63 -5.59 16.26
C THR A 399 15.18 -5.52 15.78
N TYR A 400 14.40 -4.60 16.33
CA TYR A 400 13.03 -4.35 15.87
C TYR A 400 13.03 -3.67 14.50
N PRO A 401 12.17 -4.07 13.54
CA PRO A 401 11.15 -5.13 13.61
C PRO A 401 11.73 -6.54 13.75
N THR A 402 11.29 -7.30 14.76
CA THR A 402 11.87 -8.62 15.09
C THR A 402 11.50 -9.73 14.10
N SER A 403 10.63 -9.43 13.13
CA SER A 403 10.37 -10.29 11.98
C SER A 403 11.51 -10.29 10.96
N TRP A 404 12.46 -9.36 11.09
CA TRP A 404 13.62 -9.22 10.21
C TRP A 404 14.87 -9.80 10.85
N ASN A 405 15.64 -10.56 10.07
CA ASN A 405 16.99 -10.96 10.44
C ASN A 405 17.99 -9.82 10.14
N THR A 406 19.25 -10.00 10.56
CA THR A 406 20.34 -9.06 10.30
C THR A 406 20.46 -8.70 8.81
N GLU A 407 20.34 -9.68 7.92
CA GLU A 407 20.40 -9.46 6.47
C GLU A 407 19.32 -8.48 5.98
N MET A 408 18.07 -8.67 6.40
CA MET A 408 16.96 -7.78 6.05
C MET A 408 17.18 -6.35 6.55
N HIS A 409 17.66 -6.19 7.79
CA HIS A 409 17.99 -4.87 8.35
C HIS A 409 19.09 -4.18 7.54
N VAL A 410 20.20 -4.86 7.27
CA VAL A 410 21.33 -4.30 6.52
C VAL A 410 20.93 -3.98 5.09
N MET A 411 20.22 -4.88 4.41
CA MET A 411 19.75 -4.67 3.05
C MET A 411 18.81 -3.48 2.94
N ARG A 412 17.82 -3.33 3.84
CA ARG A 412 16.90 -2.18 3.82
C ARG A 412 17.63 -0.86 4.06
N ASN A 413 18.53 -0.82 5.04
CA ASN A 413 19.29 0.39 5.40
C ASN A 413 20.29 0.79 4.31
N VAL A 414 21.02 -0.18 3.75
CA VAL A 414 22.11 0.10 2.82
C VAL A 414 21.63 0.11 1.38
N PHE A 415 20.94 -0.92 0.93
CA PHE A 415 20.55 -1.07 -0.48
C PHE A 415 19.27 -0.32 -0.80
N ASN A 416 18.20 -0.55 -0.04
CA ASN A 416 16.89 0.03 -0.36
C ASN A 416 16.72 1.48 0.12
N THR A 417 17.60 1.95 1.01
CA THR A 417 17.59 3.34 1.49
C THR A 417 18.76 4.14 0.91
N PHE A 418 19.98 3.93 1.42
CA PHE A 418 21.13 4.77 1.04
C PHE A 418 21.50 4.62 -0.45
N LEU A 419 21.72 3.39 -0.91
CA LEU A 419 22.10 3.13 -2.29
C LEU A 419 20.99 3.55 -3.25
N ALA A 420 19.75 3.11 -3.02
CA ALA A 420 18.60 3.49 -3.85
C ALA A 420 18.43 5.02 -3.97
N ALA A 421 18.60 5.76 -2.87
CA ALA A 421 18.56 7.23 -2.89
C ALA A 421 19.64 7.84 -3.78
N SER A 422 20.82 7.20 -3.93
CA SER A 422 21.87 7.69 -4.83
C SER A 422 21.50 7.61 -6.32
N PHE A 423 20.48 6.81 -6.67
CA PHE A 423 19.99 6.64 -8.04
C PHE A 423 18.78 7.52 -8.40
N VAL A 424 18.22 8.29 -7.46
CA VAL A 424 17.01 9.11 -7.72
C VAL A 424 17.24 10.14 -8.82
N ASN A 425 18.44 10.73 -8.87
CA ASN A 425 18.79 11.70 -9.91
C ASN A 425 18.88 11.02 -11.26
N GLU A 426 19.56 9.86 -11.35
CA GLU A 426 19.69 9.10 -12.60
C GLU A 426 18.33 8.72 -13.17
N PHE A 427 17.36 8.37 -12.32
CA PHE A 427 15.98 8.17 -12.76
C PHE A 427 15.37 9.44 -13.36
N ALA A 428 15.47 10.57 -12.65
CA ALA A 428 14.89 11.82 -13.09
C ALA A 428 15.51 12.32 -14.40
N GLU A 429 16.80 12.05 -14.64
CA GLU A 429 17.50 12.39 -15.89
C GLU A 429 16.84 11.77 -17.14
N LEU A 430 16.11 10.66 -17.01
CA LEU A 430 15.36 10.07 -18.13
C LEU A 430 14.28 11.01 -18.69
N PHE A 431 13.89 12.02 -17.92
CA PHE A 431 12.87 13.00 -18.28
C PHE A 431 13.47 14.35 -18.70
N ARG A 432 14.80 14.47 -18.73
CA ARG A 432 15.47 15.70 -19.16
C ARG A 432 15.05 16.04 -20.59
N ASP A 433 14.81 17.33 -20.82
CA ASP A 433 14.41 17.90 -22.11
C ASP A 433 13.06 17.39 -22.66
N ALA A 434 12.31 16.57 -21.93
CA ALA A 434 10.98 16.13 -22.30
C ALA A 434 10.07 17.35 -22.52
N SER A 435 9.38 17.39 -23.66
CA SER A 435 8.34 18.39 -23.93
C SER A 435 7.11 18.14 -23.06
N GLU A 436 6.20 19.11 -22.95
CA GLU A 436 4.92 18.87 -22.26
C GLU A 436 4.12 17.74 -22.90
N GLN A 437 4.16 17.60 -24.24
CA GLN A 437 3.56 16.46 -24.93
C GLN A 437 4.24 15.14 -24.55
N ASP A 438 5.57 15.12 -24.40
CA ASP A 438 6.27 13.91 -23.96
C ASP A 438 5.84 13.49 -22.56
N LEU A 439 5.66 14.45 -21.66
CA LEU A 439 5.19 14.24 -20.29
C LEU A 439 3.73 13.78 -20.25
N ASP A 440 2.87 14.34 -21.10
CA ASP A 440 1.49 13.88 -21.24
C ASP A 440 1.43 12.43 -21.72
N ASP A 441 2.19 12.09 -22.76
CA ASP A 441 2.26 10.71 -23.28
C ASP A 441 2.80 9.72 -22.23
N LEU A 442 3.78 10.15 -21.42
CA LEU A 442 4.34 9.36 -20.32
C LEU A 442 3.29 9.12 -19.24
N ALA A 443 2.57 10.16 -18.82
CA ALA A 443 1.48 10.06 -17.86
C ALA A 443 0.32 9.20 -18.40
N ARG A 444 0.00 9.34 -19.70
CA ARG A 444 -1.05 8.58 -20.39
C ARG A 444 -0.76 7.08 -20.40
N GLY A 445 0.48 6.65 -20.22
CA GLY A 445 0.82 5.23 -20.03
C GLY A 445 0.04 4.56 -18.88
N PHE A 446 -0.48 5.34 -17.93
CA PHE A 446 -1.31 4.87 -16.82
C PHE A 446 -2.82 5.01 -17.07
N HIS A 447 -3.24 5.62 -18.18
CA HIS A 447 -4.64 5.71 -18.54
C HIS A 447 -5.19 4.30 -18.85
N PHE A 448 -6.43 4.01 -18.44
CA PHE A 448 -7.02 2.66 -18.52
C PHE A 448 -6.90 2.02 -19.91
N ASP A 449 -7.16 2.77 -20.98
CA ASP A 449 -7.08 2.30 -22.37
C ASP A 449 -5.64 2.05 -22.90
N ALA A 450 -4.63 2.49 -22.16
CA ALA A 450 -3.22 2.27 -22.44
C ALA A 450 -2.59 1.19 -21.53
N CYS A 451 -3.39 0.64 -20.61
CA CYS A 451 -2.99 -0.45 -19.73
C CYS A 451 -3.47 -1.81 -20.27
N LEU A 452 -2.78 -2.85 -19.84
CA LEU A 452 -3.18 -4.24 -20.00
C LEU A 452 -3.81 -4.76 -18.71
N GLN A 453 -4.66 -5.77 -18.85
CA GLN A 453 -5.33 -6.41 -17.71
C GLN A 453 -4.64 -7.73 -17.35
N ARG A 454 -4.55 -8.02 -16.04
CA ARG A 454 -4.08 -9.31 -15.55
C ARG A 454 -5.25 -10.27 -15.40
N GLU A 455 -5.68 -10.86 -16.51
CA GLU A 455 -6.90 -11.69 -16.59
C GLU A 455 -7.00 -12.76 -15.50
N GLY A 456 -5.93 -13.53 -15.25
CA GLY A 456 -5.95 -14.59 -14.24
C GLY A 456 -6.15 -14.07 -12.81
N LEU A 457 -5.61 -12.89 -12.49
CA LEU A 457 -5.84 -12.23 -11.21
C LEU A 457 -7.29 -11.72 -11.14
N ASN A 458 -7.73 -10.99 -12.15
CA ASN A 458 -9.04 -10.34 -12.17
C ASN A 458 -10.19 -11.36 -12.13
N GLU A 459 -10.04 -12.49 -12.82
CA GLU A 459 -11.03 -13.57 -12.77
C GLU A 459 -11.11 -14.22 -11.38
N ILE A 460 -9.98 -14.43 -10.71
CA ILE A 460 -9.98 -14.93 -9.32
C ILE A 460 -10.66 -13.92 -8.39
N LEU A 461 -10.33 -12.64 -8.49
CA LEU A 461 -10.96 -11.59 -7.67
C LEU A 461 -12.48 -11.53 -7.90
N LYS A 462 -12.91 -11.60 -9.15
CA LYS A 462 -14.33 -11.63 -9.53
C LYS A 462 -15.07 -12.82 -8.92
N ASN A 463 -14.45 -14.00 -8.92
CA ASN A 463 -15.02 -15.20 -8.30
C ASN A 463 -15.18 -15.10 -6.77
N HIS A 464 -14.42 -14.19 -6.13
CA HIS A 464 -14.47 -13.92 -4.70
C HIS A 464 -15.09 -12.55 -4.34
N ALA A 465 -15.66 -11.84 -5.32
CA ALA A 465 -16.23 -10.50 -5.13
C ALA A 465 -17.54 -10.50 -4.34
N HIS A 466 -18.23 -11.64 -4.30
CA HIS A 466 -19.39 -11.86 -3.47
C HIS A 466 -19.06 -12.93 -2.45
N ALA A 467 -19.32 -12.67 -1.16
CA ALA A 467 -19.26 -13.72 -0.16
C ALA A 467 -20.19 -14.85 -0.61
N SER A 468 -19.66 -16.08 -0.68
CA SER A 468 -20.47 -17.25 -0.98
C SER A 468 -21.54 -17.34 0.10
N GLY A 469 -22.80 -17.07 -0.27
CA GLY A 469 -23.93 -17.29 0.62
C GLY A 469 -23.93 -18.74 1.09
N PHE A 470 -24.23 -18.92 2.38
CA PHE A 470 -24.35 -20.21 3.09
C PHE A 470 -25.00 -21.33 2.28
#